data_AF-A0AAU9T4X3-F1
#
_entry.id   AF-A0AAU9T4X3-F1
#
_cell.length_a   1.000
_cell.length_b   1.000
_cell.length_c   1.000
_cell.angle_alpha   90.00
_cell.angle_beta   90.00
_cell.angle_gamma   90.00
#
_symmetry.space_group_name_H-M   'P 1'
#
loop_
_entity.id
_entity.type
_entity.pdbx_description
1 polymer ?
#
loop_
_entity_poly.entity_id
_entity_poly.type
_entity_poly.pdbx_seq_one_letter_code
_entity_poly.pdbx_strand_id
1 'polypeptide(L)'
;MATFSGLHLLLFSFIIATDLNANCPTDLRVLDGGNVVACKSACEAFNKPEYCCTGPFNKPETCPPTDFSRIFKAACPRAYSYAYDDASSTFTCANANYSITFCP
;
A
#
# COMPACT_ATOMS: atom_id res chain seq x y z
N MET A 1 -23.71 -15.14 -21.33
CA MET A 1 -22.86 -16.08 -22.10
C MET A 1 -21.76 -15.29 -22.76
N ALA A 2 -20.52 -15.43 -22.29
CA ALA A 2 -19.31 -15.12 -23.04
C ALA A 2 -18.21 -15.98 -22.42
N THR A 3 -18.00 -17.15 -23.00
CA THR A 3 -16.85 -18.02 -22.77
C THR A 3 -15.62 -17.41 -23.43
N PHE A 4 -14.53 -17.22 -22.69
CA PHE A 4 -13.21 -17.07 -23.28
C PHE A 4 -12.20 -18.00 -22.57
N SER A 5 -11.62 -18.84 -23.42
CA SER A 5 -10.69 -19.93 -23.18
C SER A 5 -9.26 -19.39 -23.03
N GLY A 6 -8.42 -20.07 -22.25
CA GLY A 6 -6.96 -20.00 -22.43
C GLY A 6 -6.15 -19.36 -21.31
N LEU A 7 -5.92 -20.11 -20.24
CA LEU A 7 -4.61 -20.37 -19.64
C LEU A 7 -3.61 -19.18 -19.48
N HIS A 8 -3.78 -18.40 -18.41
CA HIS A 8 -2.65 -18.04 -17.55
C HIS A 8 -3.15 -17.83 -16.12
N LEU A 9 -2.80 -18.76 -15.21
CA LEU A 9 -2.97 -18.58 -13.77
C LEU A 9 -2.11 -17.38 -13.33
N LEU A 10 -2.65 -16.17 -13.38
CA LEU A 10 -2.19 -15.10 -12.54
C LEU A 10 -3.10 -15.10 -11.32
N LEU A 11 -2.76 -15.94 -10.33
CA LEU A 11 -3.21 -15.69 -8.97
C LEU A 11 -2.66 -14.30 -8.62
N PHE A 12 -3.54 -13.29 -8.64
CA PHE A 12 -3.20 -11.94 -8.22
C PHE A 12 -3.06 -11.95 -6.69
N SER A 13 -1.96 -12.53 -6.21
CA SER A 13 -1.61 -12.55 -4.81
C SER A 13 -1.04 -11.18 -4.47
N PHE A 14 -1.76 -10.45 -3.62
CA PHE A 14 -1.23 -9.28 -2.92
C PHE A 14 -0.29 -9.80 -1.83
N ILE A 15 0.97 -10.02 -2.20
CA ILE A 15 1.99 -10.48 -1.26
C ILE A 15 2.68 -9.26 -0.68
N ILE A 16 2.50 -9.04 0.61
CA ILE A 16 3.35 -8.19 1.44
C ILE A 16 4.15 -9.15 2.31
N ALA A 17 5.31 -9.60 1.80
CA ALA A 17 6.19 -10.54 2.50
C ALA A 17 7.33 -9.83 3.25
N THR A 18 7.42 -8.51 3.14
CA THR A 18 8.46 -7.72 3.78
C THR A 18 7.97 -7.22 5.14
N ASP A 19 8.79 -7.39 6.17
CA ASP A 19 8.54 -6.74 7.45
C ASP A 19 8.80 -5.23 7.34
N LEU A 20 7.71 -4.47 7.28
CA LEU A 20 7.74 -3.00 7.26
C LEU A 20 8.27 -2.41 8.58
N ASN A 21 8.15 -3.12 9.70
CA ASN A 21 8.61 -2.63 11.00
C ASN A 21 10.13 -2.53 11.05
N ALA A 22 10.84 -3.44 10.38
CA ALA A 22 12.30 -3.47 10.33
C ALA A 22 12.90 -2.21 9.67
N ASN A 23 12.22 -1.66 8.64
CA ASN A 23 12.68 -0.49 7.88
C ASN A 23 11.85 0.77 8.15
N CYS A 24 11.02 0.77 9.19
CA CYS A 24 10.14 1.89 9.49
C CYS A 24 10.97 3.12 9.92
N PRO A 25 10.77 4.30 9.30
CA PRO A 25 11.36 5.56 9.76
C PRO A 25 10.97 5.88 11.19
N THR A 26 11.88 6.47 11.98
CA THR A 26 11.66 6.74 13.41
C THR A 26 10.38 7.52 13.67
N ASP A 27 10.06 8.50 12.82
CA ASP A 27 8.88 9.37 12.96
C ASP A 27 7.55 8.64 12.72
N LEU A 28 7.60 7.42 12.17
CA LEU A 28 6.43 6.60 11.82
C LEU A 28 6.27 5.38 12.72
N ARG A 29 7.24 5.08 13.61
CA ARG A 29 7.23 3.87 14.43
C ARG A 29 6.14 3.93 15.49
N VAL A 30 5.45 2.81 15.67
CA VAL A 30 4.63 2.53 16.86
C VAL A 30 5.43 1.59 17.75
N LEU A 31 5.67 2.02 19.00
CA LEU A 31 6.44 1.25 19.96
C LEU A 31 5.52 0.57 20.98
N ASP A 32 5.83 -0.70 21.27
CA ASP A 32 5.28 -1.43 22.42
C ASP A 32 6.41 -2.20 23.11
N GLY A 33 6.57 -1.97 24.41
CA GLY A 33 7.66 -2.58 25.20
C GLY A 33 9.09 -2.30 24.66
N GLY A 34 9.28 -1.23 23.88
CA GLY A 34 10.56 -0.90 23.23
C GLY A 34 10.76 -1.52 21.84
N ASN A 35 9.82 -2.33 21.36
CA ASN A 35 9.86 -2.94 20.03
C ASN A 35 8.96 -2.16 19.05
N VAL A 36 9.36 -2.10 17.78
CA VAL A 36 8.51 -1.55 16.71
C VAL A 36 7.46 -2.59 16.34
N VAL A 37 6.20 -2.30 16.65
CA VAL A 37 5.07 -3.22 16.40
C VAL A 37 4.23 -2.83 15.18
N ALA A 38 4.31 -1.58 14.75
CA ALA A 38 3.68 -1.11 13.53
C ALA A 38 4.42 0.11 12.94
N CYS A 39 4.17 0.38 11.66
CA CYS A 39 4.64 1.57 10.96
C CYS A 39 3.46 2.38 10.45
N LYS A 40 3.29 3.61 10.96
CA LYS A 40 2.22 4.53 10.54
C LYS A 40 2.46 5.04 9.13
N SER A 41 1.38 5.36 8.43
CA SER A 41 1.46 6.18 7.23
C SER A 41 1.86 7.62 7.59
N ALA A 42 2.43 8.36 6.64
CA ALA A 42 2.74 9.78 6.85
C ALA A 42 1.47 10.62 7.12
N CYS A 43 0.33 10.25 6.53
CA CYS A 43 -0.94 10.90 6.81
C CYS A 43 -1.33 10.72 8.28
N GLU A 44 -1.25 9.50 8.81
CA GLU A 44 -1.61 9.22 10.20
C GLU A 44 -0.61 9.84 11.19
N ALA A 45 0.68 9.88 10.85
CA ALA A 45 1.71 10.43 11.72
C ALA A 45 1.69 11.96 11.80
N PHE A 46 1.48 12.63 10.66
CA PHE A 46 1.65 14.09 10.57
C PHE A 46 0.34 14.86 10.36
N ASN A 47 -0.72 14.19 9.90
CA ASN A 47 -2.04 14.76 9.62
C ASN A 47 -2.00 16.02 8.74
N LYS A 48 -1.09 16.04 7.75
CA LYS A 48 -0.93 17.18 6.85
C LYS A 48 -1.62 16.94 5.50
N PRO A 49 -2.18 18.00 4.87
CA PRO A 49 -2.85 17.90 3.58
C PRO A 49 -2.01 17.23 2.49
N GLU A 50 -0.70 17.50 2.44
CA GLU A 50 0.22 16.92 1.46
C GLU A 50 0.44 15.41 1.62
N TYR A 51 0.24 14.86 2.82
CA TYR A 51 0.38 13.41 3.06
C TYR A 51 -0.96 12.68 3.00
N CYS A 52 -2.05 13.37 3.34
CA CYS A 52 -3.40 12.82 3.31
C CYS A 52 -4.12 13.06 1.98
N CYS A 53 -3.52 13.82 1.06
CA CYS A 53 -4.12 14.25 -0.19
C CYS A 53 -5.49 14.91 0.00
N THR A 54 -5.57 15.90 0.89
CA THR A 54 -6.80 16.64 1.20
C THR A 54 -6.68 18.13 0.87
N GLY A 55 -7.81 18.83 0.81
CA GLY A 55 -7.84 20.26 0.53
C GLY A 55 -7.18 20.59 -0.83
N PRO A 56 -6.11 21.41 -0.87
CA PRO A 56 -5.43 21.75 -2.14
C PRO A 56 -4.70 20.54 -2.78
N PHE A 57 -4.47 19.47 -2.02
CA PHE A 57 -3.83 18.23 -2.47
C PHE A 57 -4.85 17.13 -2.83
N ASN A 58 -6.11 17.48 -3.09
CA ASN A 58 -7.19 16.52 -3.36
C ASN A 58 -7.23 15.99 -4.81
N LYS A 59 -6.12 16.07 -5.54
CA LYS A 59 -5.99 15.54 -6.89
C LYS A 59 -4.64 14.85 -7.07
N PRO A 60 -4.52 13.85 -7.96
CA PRO A 60 -3.25 13.20 -8.24
C PRO A 60 -2.15 14.18 -8.67
N GLU A 61 -2.50 15.20 -9.45
CA GLU A 61 -1.52 16.19 -9.95
C GLU A 61 -1.01 17.10 -8.83
N THR A 62 -1.82 17.30 -7.78
CA THR A 62 -1.46 18.16 -6.65
C THR A 62 -0.92 17.38 -5.45
N CYS A 63 -1.06 16.06 -5.40
CA CYS A 63 -0.52 15.19 -4.33
C CYS A 63 0.45 14.14 -4.91
N PRO A 64 1.71 14.53 -5.19
CA PRO A 64 2.72 13.62 -5.71
C PRO A 64 3.24 12.65 -4.63
N PRO A 65 3.88 11.54 -5.03
CA PRO A 65 4.54 10.64 -4.09
C PRO A 65 5.60 11.36 -3.24
N THR A 66 5.54 11.14 -1.92
CA THR A 66 6.49 11.64 -0.93
C THR A 66 7.58 10.61 -0.61
N ASP A 67 8.65 11.02 0.07
CA ASP A 67 9.70 10.08 0.52
C ASP A 67 9.11 8.95 1.38
N PHE A 68 8.13 9.25 2.24
CA PHE A 68 7.44 8.25 3.04
C PHE A 68 6.67 7.25 2.18
N SER A 69 5.85 7.71 1.22
CA SER A 69 5.09 6.80 0.34
C SER A 69 6.02 5.90 -0.49
N ARG A 70 7.18 6.42 -0.93
CA ARG A 70 8.16 5.65 -1.70
C ARG A 70 8.77 4.50 -0.88
N ILE A 71 8.92 4.65 0.43
CA ILE A 71 9.40 3.56 1.31
C ILE A 71 8.39 2.41 1.31
N PHE A 72 7.10 2.70 1.48
CA PHE A 72 6.06 1.68 1.46
C PHE A 72 5.92 1.02 0.08
N LYS A 73 6.01 1.79 -1.01
CA LYS A 73 5.98 1.23 -2.37
C LYS A 73 7.19 0.34 -2.66
N ALA A 74 8.39 0.71 -2.20
CA ALA A 74 9.58 -0.09 -2.38
C ALA A 74 9.49 -1.44 -1.64
N ALA A 75 8.95 -1.42 -0.41
CA ALA A 75 8.76 -2.64 0.37
C ALA A 75 7.62 -3.51 -0.18
N CYS A 76 6.57 -2.89 -0.73
CA CYS A 76 5.35 -3.54 -1.22
C CYS A 76 4.92 -2.98 -2.59
N PRO A 77 5.60 -3.35 -3.70
CA PRO A 77 5.34 -2.73 -5.02
C PRO A 77 3.93 -2.94 -5.55
N ARG A 78 3.24 -3.98 -5.08
CA ARG A 78 1.87 -4.35 -5.46
C ARG A 78 0.79 -3.79 -4.52
N ALA A 79 1.19 -3.09 -3.47
CA ALA A 79 0.28 -2.49 -2.51
C ALA A 79 0.18 -0.98 -2.72
N TYR A 80 -0.97 -0.42 -2.39
CA TYR A 80 -1.16 1.01 -2.30
C TYR A 80 -0.29 1.61 -1.19
N SER A 81 0.55 2.58 -1.55
CA SER A 81 1.46 3.28 -0.64
C SER A 81 0.96 4.65 -0.19
N TYR A 82 0.05 5.27 -0.96
CA TYR A 82 -0.64 6.52 -0.62
C TYR A 82 -1.96 6.65 -1.40
N ALA A 83 -2.73 7.72 -1.14
CA ALA A 83 -4.11 7.87 -1.62
C ALA A 83 -4.27 7.89 -3.15
N TYR A 84 -3.27 8.35 -3.90
CA TYR A 84 -3.30 8.37 -5.37
C TYR A 84 -2.18 7.53 -5.99
N ASP A 85 -1.76 6.47 -5.31
CA ASP A 85 -0.82 5.51 -5.88
C ASP A 85 -1.38 4.91 -7.18
N ASP A 86 -0.50 4.56 -8.10
CA ASP A 86 -0.86 4.25 -9.48
C ASP A 86 -1.63 2.91 -9.60
N ALA A 87 -2.22 2.71 -10.77
CA ALA A 87 -3.05 1.55 -11.06
C ALA A 87 -2.30 0.19 -11.03
N SER A 88 -0.96 0.16 -10.92
CA SER A 88 -0.22 -1.09 -10.72
C SER A 88 -0.54 -1.75 -9.36
N SER A 89 -1.14 -0.99 -8.44
CA SER A 89 -1.64 -1.46 -7.15
C SER A 89 -3.13 -1.88 -7.18
N THR A 90 -3.85 -1.65 -8.29
CA THR A 90 -5.25 -2.09 -8.47
C THR A 90 -5.31 -3.37 -9.27
N PHE A 91 -5.87 -4.42 -8.68
CA PHE A 91 -6.15 -5.68 -9.38
C PHE A 91 -7.65 -5.94 -9.37
N THR A 92 -8.24 -6.05 -10.55
CA THR A 92 -9.65 -6.38 -10.73
C THR A 92 -9.80 -7.78 -11.29
N CYS A 93 -10.62 -8.61 -10.63
CA CYS A 93 -10.94 -9.96 -11.08
C CYS A 93 -12.46 -10.12 -11.15
N ALA A 94 -12.99 -10.57 -12.28
CA ALA A 94 -14.40 -10.91 -12.43
C ALA A 94 -14.63 -12.38 -12.04
N ASN A 95 -15.68 -12.66 -11.26
CA ASN A 95 -16.06 -14.01 -10.82
C ASN A 95 -14.92 -14.78 -10.10
N ALA A 96 -14.29 -14.15 -9.11
CA ALA A 96 -13.16 -14.73 -8.37
C ALA A 96 -13.51 -15.12 -6.93
N ASN A 97 -12.80 -16.11 -6.41
CA ASN A 97 -12.70 -16.40 -4.98
C ASN A 97 -11.40 -15.79 -4.44
N TYR A 98 -11.42 -15.30 -3.19
CA TYR A 98 -10.29 -14.63 -2.57
C TYR A 98 -9.81 -15.41 -1.34
N SER A 99 -8.49 -15.48 -1.15
CA SER A 99 -7.86 -15.99 0.07
C SER A 99 -7.02 -14.88 0.68
N ILE A 100 -7.21 -14.62 1.98
CA ILE A 100 -6.46 -13.61 2.73
C ILE A 100 -5.61 -14.35 3.75
N THR A 101 -4.29 -14.18 3.66
CA THR A 101 -3.31 -14.83 4.53
C THR A 101 -2.48 -13.77 5.23
N PHE A 102 -2.41 -13.85 6.55
CA PHE A 102 -1.54 -13.01 7.37
C PHE A 102 -0.23 -13.74 7.60
N CYS A 103 0.90 -13.06 7.38
CA CYS A 103 2.23 -13.67 7.41
C CYS A 103 2.32 -14.93 6.52
N PRO A 104 2.09 -14.79 5.21
CA PRO A 104 2.09 -15.91 4.27
C PRO A 104 3.44 -16.62 4.14
#